data_AF-A0A2T0BLJ5-F1
#
_entry.id   AF-A0A2T0BLJ5-F1
#
_cell.length_a   1.000
_cell.length_b   1.000
_cell.length_c   1.000
_cell.angle_alpha   90.00
_cell.angle_beta   90.00
_cell.angle_gamma   90.00
#
_symmetry.space_group_name_H-M   'P 1'
#
loop_
_entity.id
_entity.type
_entity.pdbx_description
1 polymer ?
#
loop_
_entity_poly.entity_id
_entity_poly.type
_entity_poly.pdbx_seq_one_letter_code
_entity_poly.pdbx_strand_id
1 'polypeptide(L)'
;MGDLDKLKLLIFESKYPYFSDEELQNFLTIYDNDVYYTAAQLCLMKMDMEKSIKVGPITIENPDPSYWQGLANKYSDKSEQENGGSGSSGYYPTYMNRADEL
;
A
#
# COMPACT_ATOMS: atom_id res chain seq x y z
N MET A 1 14.41 10.35 -5.59
CA MET A 1 13.50 10.32 -4.42
C MET A 1 13.90 9.11 -3.61
N GLY A 2 14.27 9.28 -2.33
CA GLY A 2 14.70 8.15 -1.50
C GLY A 2 13.54 7.23 -1.12
N ASP A 3 13.84 6.02 -0.65
CA ASP A 3 12.83 5.04 -0.23
C ASP A 3 11.98 5.56 0.93
N LEU A 4 12.60 6.29 1.87
CA LEU A 4 11.92 6.97 2.97
C LEU A 4 10.95 8.07 2.47
N ASP A 5 11.37 8.88 1.50
CA ASP A 5 10.50 9.93 0.92
C ASP A 5 9.31 9.33 0.18
N LYS A 6 9.55 8.22 -0.52
CA LYS A 6 8.52 7.44 -1.22
C LYS A 6 7.52 6.86 -0.22
N LEU A 7 8.00 6.29 0.89
CA LEU A 7 7.16 5.75 1.95
C LEU A 7 6.26 6.85 2.56
N LYS A 8 6.83 8.00 2.92
CA LYS A 8 6.09 9.15 3.46
C LYS A 8 4.98 9.62 2.51
N LEU A 9 5.26 9.62 1.21
CA LEU A 9 4.26 9.98 0.20
C LEU A 9 3.11 8.95 0.16
N LEU A 10 3.43 7.65 0.16
CA LEU A 10 2.44 6.58 0.05
C LEU A 10 1.45 6.54 1.22
N ILE A 11 1.91 6.86 2.42
CA ILE A 11 1.09 6.88 3.64
C ILE A 11 0.55 8.27 3.99
N PHE A 12 0.72 9.25 3.09
CA PHE A 12 0.30 10.65 3.25
C PHE A 12 0.81 11.29 4.55
N GLU A 13 2.05 11.03 4.94
CA GLU A 13 2.63 11.47 6.21
C GLU A 13 2.62 13.00 6.38
N SER A 14 2.75 13.75 5.28
CA SER A 14 2.66 15.21 5.30
C SER A 14 1.27 15.75 5.65
N LYS A 15 0.21 14.97 5.40
CA LYS A 15 -1.19 15.36 5.65
C LYS A 15 -1.74 14.76 6.93
N TYR A 16 -1.35 13.52 7.23
CA TYR A 16 -1.78 12.76 8.40
C TYR A 16 -0.55 12.22 9.12
N PRO A 17 0.19 13.08 9.86
CA PRO A 17 1.38 12.67 10.59
C PRO A 17 0.99 11.72 11.72
N TYR A 18 1.73 10.62 11.83
CA TYR A 18 1.54 9.58 12.84
C TYR A 18 2.87 8.94 13.26
N PHE A 19 3.82 8.80 12.34
CA PHE A 19 5.13 8.19 12.58
C PHE A 19 6.24 9.23 12.44
N SER A 20 7.27 9.09 13.26
CA SER A 20 8.52 9.84 13.09
C SER A 20 9.38 9.26 11.95
N ASP A 21 10.27 10.09 11.42
CA ASP A 21 11.23 9.67 10.39
C ASP A 21 12.10 8.49 10.85
N GLU A 22 12.49 8.46 12.12
CA GLU A 22 13.27 7.39 12.72
C GLU A 22 12.49 6.07 12.77
N GLU A 23 11.21 6.12 13.14
CA GLU A 23 10.31 4.96 13.13
C GLU A 23 10.11 4.43 11.72
N LEU A 24 9.86 5.31 10.75
CA LEU A 24 9.69 4.92 9.34
C LEU A 24 10.94 4.24 8.79
N GLN A 25 12.13 4.74 9.13
CA GLN A 25 13.40 4.13 8.72
C GLN A 25 13.60 2.75 9.37
N ASN A 26 13.19 2.59 10.63
CA ASN A 26 13.23 1.30 11.33
C ASN A 26 12.25 0.31 10.70
N PHE A 27 11.02 0.72 10.36
CA PHE A 27 10.06 -0.15 9.69
C PHE A 27 10.54 -0.60 8.32
N LEU A 28 11.14 0.28 7.52
CA LEU A 28 11.78 -0.11 6.25
C LEU A 28 12.86 -1.16 6.49
N THR A 29 13.67 -1.01 7.54
CA THR A 29 14.72 -1.98 7.87
C THR A 29 14.15 -3.34 8.29
N ILE A 30 13.06 -3.35 9.05
CA ILE A 30 12.38 -4.57 9.51
C ILE A 30 11.77 -5.35 8.33
N TYR A 31 11.30 -4.64 7.32
CA TYR A 31 10.63 -5.21 6.15
C TYR A 31 11.52 -5.28 4.91
N ASP A 32 12.83 -5.52 5.11
CA ASP A 32 13.81 -5.76 4.04
C ASP A 32 13.90 -4.64 2.98
N ASN A 33 13.61 -3.40 3.38
CA ASN A 33 13.50 -2.21 2.52
C ASN A 33 12.40 -2.31 1.43
N ASP A 34 11.43 -3.22 1.57
CA ASP A 34 10.25 -3.23 0.70
C ASP A 34 9.33 -2.06 1.08
N VAL A 35 9.39 -0.99 0.27
CA VAL A 35 8.63 0.24 0.49
C VAL A 35 7.12 0.00 0.43
N TYR A 36 6.63 -0.87 -0.45
CA TYR A 36 5.20 -1.08 -0.62
C TYR A 36 4.63 -1.99 0.46
N TYR A 37 5.37 -3.05 0.82
CA TYR A 37 4.98 -3.89 1.94
C TYR A 37 4.97 -3.09 3.25
N THR A 38 6.02 -2.29 3.49
CA THR A 38 6.08 -1.39 4.64
C THR A 38 4.90 -0.41 4.64
N ALA A 39 4.61 0.23 3.51
CA ALA A 39 3.48 1.14 3.39
C ALA A 39 2.13 0.45 3.71
N ALA A 40 1.95 -0.80 3.28
CA ALA A 40 0.74 -1.56 3.57
C ALA A 40 0.55 -1.77 5.08
N GLN A 41 1.59 -2.21 5.78
CA GLN A 41 1.54 -2.44 7.23
C GLN A 41 1.29 -1.14 7.99
N LEU A 42 1.95 -0.05 7.61
CA LEU A 42 1.75 1.25 8.23
C LEU A 42 0.34 1.81 7.98
N CYS A 43 -0.24 1.58 6.80
CA CYS A 43 -1.63 1.94 6.53
C CYS A 43 -2.59 1.18 7.45
N LEU A 44 -2.34 -0.11 7.74
CA LEU A 44 -3.16 -0.88 8.69
C LEU A 44 -3.06 -0.29 10.10
N MET A 45 -1.87 0.09 10.56
CA MET A 45 -1.68 0.74 11.86
C MET A 45 -2.41 2.09 11.94
N LYS A 46 -2.44 2.86 10.84
CA LYS A 46 -3.20 4.12 10.78
C LYS A 46 -4.71 3.93 10.80
N MET A 47 -5.24 2.74 10.53
CA MET A 47 -6.68 2.47 10.62
C MET A 47 -7.22 2.66 12.04
N ASP A 48 -6.39 2.39 13.05
CA ASP A 48 -6.76 2.52 14.46
C ASP A 48 -6.65 3.97 14.97
N MET A 49 -6.28 4.92 14.12
CA MET A 49 -6.29 6.35 14.47
C MET A 49 -7.72 6.82 14.77
N GLU A 50 -7.89 7.66 15.80
CA GLU A 50 -9.20 8.21 16.17
C GLU A 50 -9.89 8.86 14.95
N LYS A 51 -11.18 8.58 14.75
CA LYS A 51 -11.98 9.11 13.62
C LYS A 51 -11.95 10.63 13.50
N SER A 52 -11.73 11.34 14.60
CA SER A 52 -11.67 12.79 14.61
C SER A 52 -10.79 13.28 15.75
N ILE A 53 -9.86 14.16 15.45
CA ILE A 53 -9.08 14.87 16.46
C ILE A 53 -9.71 16.25 16.64
N LYS A 54 -10.19 16.56 17.85
CA LYS A 54 -10.68 17.90 18.20
C LYS A 54 -9.51 18.78 18.60
N VAL A 55 -9.22 19.79 17.79
CA VAL A 55 -8.22 20.83 18.12
C VAL A 55 -8.97 22.15 18.34
N GLY A 56 -9.31 22.43 19.59
CA GLY A 56 -10.11 23.62 19.94
C GLY A 56 -11.53 23.56 19.34
N PRO A 57 -12.02 24.62 18.67
CA PRO A 57 -13.34 24.62 18.05
C PRO A 57 -13.39 23.94 16.67
N ILE A 58 -12.26 23.45 16.15
CA ILE A 58 -12.14 22.89 14.81
C ILE A 58 -12.07 21.36 14.92
N THR A 59 -12.97 20.65 14.25
CA THR A 59 -12.93 19.20 14.11
C THR A 59 -12.20 18.87 12.82
N ILE A 60 -11.07 18.16 12.91
CA ILE A 60 -10.42 17.58 11.74
C ILE A 60 -10.94 16.16 11.61
N GLU A 61 -11.70 15.90 10.55
CA GLU A 61 -12.15 14.55 10.24
C GLU A 61 -11.00 13.76 9.63
N ASN A 62 -10.63 12.68 10.30
CA ASN A 62 -9.65 11.75 9.75
C ASN A 62 -10.33 10.91 8.66
N PRO A 63 -9.55 10.39 7.69
CA PRO A 63 -10.09 9.48 6.69
C PRO A 63 -10.74 8.29 7.37
N ASP A 64 -11.84 7.79 6.82
CA ASP A 64 -12.46 6.57 7.30
C ASP A 64 -11.45 5.41 7.31
N PRO A 65 -11.51 4.50 8.30
CA PRO A 65 -10.61 3.34 8.36
C PRO A 65 -10.59 2.52 7.06
N SER A 66 -11.71 2.47 6.33
CA SER A 66 -11.82 1.80 5.03
C SER A 66 -10.93 2.39 3.94
N TYR A 67 -10.59 3.68 4.01
CA TYR A 67 -9.66 4.32 3.08
C TYR A 67 -8.25 3.74 3.24
N TRP A 68 -7.78 3.67 4.49
CA TRP A 68 -6.48 3.11 4.84
C TRP A 68 -6.41 1.60 4.56
N GLN A 69 -7.50 0.88 4.81
CA GLN A 69 -7.63 -0.54 4.44
C GLN A 69 -7.49 -0.76 2.93
N GLY A 70 -8.14 0.08 2.11
CA GLY A 70 -8.04 0.01 0.65
C GLY A 70 -6.63 0.29 0.14
N LEU A 71 -5.93 1.25 0.74
CA LEU A 71 -4.52 1.52 0.44
C LEU A 71 -3.62 0.34 0.83
N ALA A 72 -3.82 -0.23 2.01
CA ALA A 72 -3.04 -1.37 2.48
C ALA A 72 -3.12 -2.56 1.52
N ASN A 73 -4.33 -2.94 1.11
CA ASN A 73 -4.53 -4.03 0.14
C ASN A 73 -3.81 -3.73 -1.18
N LYS A 74 -3.96 -2.52 -1.72
CA LYS A 74 -3.33 -2.12 -2.98
C LYS A 74 -1.80 -2.17 -2.92
N TYR A 75 -1.22 -1.79 -1.80
CA TYR A 75 0.24 -1.81 -1.62
C TYR A 75 0.77 -3.23 -1.38
N SER A 76 0.00 -4.09 -0.70
CA SER A 76 0.31 -5.51 -0.56
C SER A 76 0.37 -6.20 -1.93
N ASP A 77 -0.69 -6.03 -2.75
CA ASP A 77 -0.76 -6.59 -4.11
C ASP A 77 0.43 -6.12 -4.97
N LYS A 78 0.85 -4.87 -4.78
CA LYS A 78 1.96 -4.29 -5.53
C LYS A 78 3.32 -4.83 -5.08
N SER A 79 3.53 -5.00 -3.77
CA SER A 79 4.73 -5.66 -3.24
C SER A 79 4.84 -7.10 -3.77
N GLU A 80 3.74 -7.83 -3.80
CA GLU A 80 3.70 -9.20 -4.34
C GLU A 80 4.02 -9.24 -5.84
N GLN A 81 3.58 -8.25 -6.62
CA GLN A 81 3.92 -8.14 -8.04
C GLN A 81 5.40 -7.77 -8.27
N GLU A 82 5.99 -6.95 -7.40
CA GLU A 82 7.40 -6.56 -7.52
C GLU A 82 8.37 -7.67 -7.06
N ASN A 83 7.98 -8.47 -6.06
CA ASN A 83 8.76 -9.62 -5.59
C ASN A 83 8.48 -10.92 -6.37
N GLY A 84 7.28 -11.06 -6.91
CA GLY A 84 6.84 -12.16 -7.77
C GLY A 84 7.38 -12.00 -9.18
N GLY A 85 8.65 -12.31 -9.39
CA GLY A 85 9.30 -12.28 -10.69
C GLY A 85 8.47 -12.95 -11.79
N SER A 86 8.14 -12.17 -12.83
CA SER A 86 7.93 -12.56 -14.23
C SER A 86 7.47 -14.01 -14.45
N GLY A 87 6.17 -14.28 -14.30
CA GLY A 87 5.61 -15.60 -14.52
C GLY A 87 4.14 -15.64 -14.96
N SER A 88 3.62 -14.61 -15.62
CA SER A 88 2.32 -14.72 -16.30
C SER A 88 2.53 -14.91 -17.80
N SER A 89 2.88 -16.14 -18.18
CA SER A 89 2.60 -16.66 -19.52
C SER A 89 1.07 -16.71 -19.63
N GLY A 90 0.48 -15.62 -20.09
CA GLY A 90 -0.94 -15.56 -20.43
C GLY A 90 -1.21 -16.48 -21.62
N TYR A 91 -1.42 -17.77 -21.34
CA TYR A 91 -2.01 -18.69 -22.30
C TYR A 91 -3.46 -18.27 -22.48
N TYR A 92 -3.77 -17.58 -23.57
CA TYR A 92 -5.14 -17.53 -24.05
C TYR A 92 -5.49 -18.95 -24.52
N PRO A 93 -6.50 -19.62 -23.95
CA PRO A 93 -6.98 -20.87 -24.53
C PRO A 93 -7.62 -20.54 -25.89
N THR A 94 -6.84 -20.69 -26.96
CA THR A 94 -7.35 -20.56 -28.32
C THR A 94 -8.14 -21.82 -28.65
N TYR A 95 -9.46 -21.76 -28.45
CA TYR A 95 -10.40 -22.76 -28.96
C TYR A 95 -10.63 -22.51 -30.46
N MET A 96 -9.58 -22.65 -31.28
CA MET A 96 -9.73 -22.72 -32.73
C MET A 96 -9.87 -24.19 -33.12
N ASN A 97 -11.09 -24.63 -33.42
CA ASN A 97 -11.28 -25.92 -34.09
C ASN A 97 -10.59 -25.86 -35.47
N ARG A 98 -9.91 -26.95 -35.87
CA ARG A 98 -9.30 -27.00 -37.21
C ARG A 98 -10.41 -26.97 -38.25
N ALA A 99 -10.25 -26.14 -39.28
CA ALA A 99 -11.21 -26.03 -40.38
C ALA A 99 -11.41 -27.33 -41.18
N ASP A 100 -10.60 -28.36 -40.92
CA ASP A 100 -10.62 -29.67 -41.60
C ASP A 100 -11.58 -30.68 -40.94
N GLU A 101 -12.28 -30.32 -39.85
CA GLU A 101 -13.20 -31.22 -39.13
C GLU A 101 -14.70 -31.09 -39.55
N LEU A 102 -14.99 -30.75 -40.82
CA LEU A 102 -16.34 -30.75 -41.40
C LEU A 102 -16.47 -31.68 -42.59
#